data_AF-A0A023G376-F1
#
_entry.id   AF-A0A023G376-F1
#
_cell.length_a   1.000
_cell.length_b   1.000
_cell.length_c   1.000
_cell.angle_alpha   90.00
_cell.angle_beta   90.00
_cell.angle_gamma   90.00
#
_symmetry.space_group_name_H-M   'P 1'
#
loop_
_entity.id
_entity.type
_entity.pdbx_description
1 polymer ?
#
loop_
_entity_poly.entity_id
_entity_poly.type
_entity_poly.pdbx_seq_one_letter_code
_entity_poly.pdbx_strand_id
1 'polypeptide(L)'
;MPLPCSIYFVFWTLWAHGSHAKITFSKGTTTNINEEELDKAAAAIRLLAGTVPMVALWGDFENLTEAVHTCWETEYIEGRESRQDHRLFFRNRDRTNEAVNRYWPREYFEVHYGMTIYNGKAEILVTFLNGSIPAKAAMDESSLQASQRLLGQWEKTAGASWDVLQANQKCFVVKLPKFCAPCEIGKAQCLIWVPKNIAEEYMPNKKDFATTTDGSLRSCLSEYNNNCAPGEHMLAKVSHICRS
;
A
#
# COMPACT_ATOMS: atom_id res chain seq x y z
N MET A 1 44.96 9.75 6.26
CA MET A 1 43.55 9.41 6.54
C MET A 1 42.76 10.70 6.70
N PRO A 2 41.99 11.16 5.70
CA PRO A 2 41.07 12.27 5.89
C PRO A 2 39.66 11.76 6.21
N LEU A 3 39.04 12.37 7.22
CA LEU A 3 37.64 12.16 7.62
C LEU A 3 36.68 12.66 6.51
N PRO A 4 35.55 11.99 6.25
CA PRO A 4 34.56 12.47 5.29
C PRO A 4 33.75 13.63 5.88
N CYS A 5 33.89 14.82 5.29
CA CYS A 5 33.00 15.96 5.51
C CYS A 5 31.58 15.61 5.06
N SER A 6 30.65 15.57 6.01
CA SER A 6 29.21 15.52 5.73
C SER A 6 28.70 16.94 5.52
N ILE A 7 28.37 17.28 4.28
CA ILE A 7 27.65 18.51 3.95
C ILE A 7 26.15 18.18 4.01
N TYR A 8 25.45 18.79 4.95
CA TYR A 8 24.00 18.76 5.06
C TYR A 8 23.43 19.98 4.34
N PHE A 9 22.67 19.77 3.26
CA PHE A 9 21.81 20.83 2.72
C PHE A 9 20.43 20.69 3.36
N VAL A 10 20.17 21.50 4.37
CA VAL A 10 18.81 21.72 4.90
C VAL A 10 18.29 22.98 4.23
N PHE A 11 17.46 22.82 3.20
CA PHE A 11 16.69 23.94 2.68
C PHE A 11 15.58 24.26 3.70
N TRP A 12 15.78 25.33 4.46
CA TRP A 12 14.74 25.93 5.30
C TRP A 12 13.84 26.80 4.42
N THR A 13 12.73 26.25 3.93
CA THR A 13 11.61 27.09 3.49
C THR A 13 10.82 27.52 4.72
N LEU A 14 11.18 28.71 5.21
CA LEU A 14 10.40 29.48 6.17
C LEU A 14 9.07 29.88 5.51
N TRP A 15 7.98 29.16 5.83
CA TRP A 15 6.64 29.67 6.20
C TRP A 15 5.52 28.64 5.92
N ALA A 16 4.51 28.67 6.80
CA ALA A 16 3.28 27.87 6.88
C ALA A 16 3.39 26.47 7.52
N HIS A 17 2.70 26.34 8.67
CA HIS A 17 2.41 25.12 9.42
C HIS A 17 1.51 24.16 8.61
N GLY A 18 2.05 23.57 7.56
CA GLY A 18 1.52 22.36 6.96
C GLY A 18 2.41 21.20 7.37
N SER A 19 1.84 20.06 7.73
CA SER A 19 2.59 18.80 7.86
C SER A 19 3.19 18.46 6.49
N HIS A 20 4.40 18.95 6.21
CA HIS A 20 5.08 18.74 4.93
C HIS A 20 5.52 17.29 4.85
N ALA A 21 5.02 16.57 3.84
CA ALA A 21 5.52 15.26 3.50
C ALA A 21 7.01 15.35 3.20
N LYS A 22 7.85 14.66 3.98
CA LYS A 22 9.30 14.68 3.81
C LYS A 22 9.71 13.63 2.78
N ILE A 23 10.04 14.07 1.57
CA ILE A 23 10.69 13.22 0.55
C ILE A 23 12.17 13.13 0.91
N THR A 24 12.68 11.92 1.14
CA THR A 24 14.10 11.70 1.45
C THR A 24 14.81 11.22 0.18
N PHE A 25 15.96 11.80 -0.13
CA PHE A 25 16.80 11.39 -1.26
C PHE A 25 17.98 10.56 -0.74
N SER A 26 18.19 9.37 -1.28
CA SER A 26 19.36 8.55 -0.93
C SER A 26 20.58 8.94 -1.77
N LYS A 27 21.77 8.93 -1.17
CA LYS A 27 23.00 9.44 -1.76
C LYS A 27 23.62 8.38 -2.70
N GLY A 28 23.07 8.26 -3.90
CA GLY A 28 23.59 7.43 -4.97
C GLY A 28 23.00 7.86 -6.30
N THR A 29 23.87 8.24 -7.24
CA THR A 29 23.61 8.58 -8.66
C THR A 29 22.95 9.92 -9.01
N THR A 30 23.82 10.86 -9.41
CA THR A 30 23.76 11.74 -10.61
C THR A 30 22.60 12.75 -10.79
N THR A 31 22.92 14.02 -10.51
CA THR A 31 22.65 15.31 -11.23
C THR A 31 21.45 15.56 -12.15
N ASN A 32 20.58 14.61 -12.49
CA ASN A 32 19.33 14.87 -13.20
C ASN A 32 18.20 14.27 -12.35
N ILE A 33 17.54 15.11 -11.55
CA ILE A 33 16.32 14.71 -10.86
C ILE A 33 15.31 14.37 -11.96
N ASN A 34 14.86 13.12 -12.01
CA ASN A 34 13.79 12.72 -12.91
C ASN A 34 12.49 13.37 -12.41
N GLU A 35 12.08 14.48 -13.03
CA GLU A 35 10.88 15.24 -12.64
C GLU A 35 9.63 14.37 -12.67
N GLU A 36 9.54 13.41 -13.60
CA GLU A 36 8.42 12.47 -13.68
C GLU A 36 8.29 11.62 -12.41
N GLU A 37 9.41 11.13 -11.87
CA GLU A 37 9.42 10.31 -10.67
C GLU A 37 9.16 11.14 -9.42
N LEU A 38 9.61 12.39 -9.40
CA LEU A 38 9.27 13.33 -8.34
C LEU A 38 7.76 13.62 -8.33
N ASP A 39 7.16 13.82 -9.49
CA ASP A 39 5.72 14.06 -9.64
C ASP A 39 4.89 12.85 -9.22
N LYS A 40 5.31 11.63 -9.63
CA LYS A 40 4.71 10.37 -9.14
C LYS A 40 4.78 10.30 -7.62
N ALA A 41 5.93 10.58 -7.05
CA ALA A 41 6.13 10.53 -5.61
C ALA A 41 5.23 11.55 -4.87
N ALA A 42 5.19 12.78 -5.36
CA ALA A 42 4.36 13.85 -4.81
C ALA A 42 2.86 13.56 -4.93
N ALA A 43 2.41 12.98 -6.04
CA ALA A 43 1.02 12.60 -6.25
C ALA A 43 0.59 11.47 -5.30
N ALA A 44 1.42 10.43 -5.17
CA ALA A 44 1.14 9.29 -4.28
C ALA A 44 1.06 9.74 -2.81
N ILE A 45 2.02 10.54 -2.33
CA ILE A 45 2.02 10.98 -0.94
C ILE A 45 0.91 11.97 -0.64
N ARG A 46 0.48 12.77 -1.62
CA ARG A 46 -0.69 13.66 -1.46
C ARG A 46 -1.98 12.87 -1.31
N LEU A 47 -2.14 11.77 -2.07
CA LEU A 47 -3.27 10.87 -1.91
C LEU A 47 -3.26 10.21 -0.52
N LEU A 48 -2.11 9.73 -0.07
CA LEU A 48 -1.96 9.12 1.26
C LEU A 48 -2.18 10.14 2.37
N ALA A 49 -1.70 11.38 2.25
CA ALA A 49 -1.92 12.43 3.26
C ALA A 49 -3.38 12.97 3.31
N GLY A 50 -4.27 12.46 2.47
CA GLY A 50 -5.68 12.83 2.44
C GLY A 50 -6.49 12.24 3.60
N THR A 51 -7.65 12.84 3.89
CA THR A 51 -8.57 12.34 4.93
C THR A 51 -9.51 11.25 4.43
N VAL A 52 -9.60 11.06 3.11
CA VAL A 52 -10.42 10.01 2.51
C VAL A 52 -9.61 8.71 2.51
N PRO A 53 -10.13 7.61 3.08
CA PRO A 53 -9.42 6.33 3.04
C PRO A 53 -9.09 5.91 1.62
N MET A 54 -7.95 5.28 1.42
CA MET A 54 -7.55 4.70 0.13
C MET A 54 -7.81 3.20 0.14
N VAL A 55 -8.29 2.65 -0.96
CA VAL A 55 -8.65 1.23 -1.11
C VAL A 55 -7.88 0.63 -2.28
N ALA A 56 -7.32 -0.57 -2.12
CA ALA A 56 -6.78 -1.32 -3.26
C ALA A 56 -7.94 -1.89 -4.08
N LEU A 57 -8.20 -1.27 -5.23
CA LEU A 57 -9.36 -1.59 -6.08
C LEU A 57 -9.08 -2.76 -7.01
N TRP A 58 -7.88 -2.82 -7.58
CA TRP A 58 -7.52 -3.74 -8.65
C TRP A 58 -6.13 -4.31 -8.42
N GLY A 59 -5.92 -5.59 -8.71
CA GLY A 59 -4.64 -6.24 -8.54
C GLY A 59 -4.66 -7.75 -8.74
N ASP A 60 -3.49 -8.36 -8.59
CA ASP A 60 -3.31 -9.81 -8.50
C ASP A 60 -3.47 -10.23 -7.03
N PHE A 61 -4.48 -11.05 -6.72
CA PHE A 61 -4.85 -11.43 -5.35
C PHE A 61 -4.02 -12.60 -4.79
N GLU A 62 -3.30 -13.35 -5.62
CA GLU A 62 -2.97 -14.74 -5.28
C GLU A 62 -1.68 -14.97 -4.51
N ASN A 63 -0.87 -13.98 -4.10
CA ASN A 63 0.51 -14.25 -3.70
C ASN A 63 1.18 -13.25 -2.71
N LEU A 64 0.41 -12.56 -1.85
CA LEU A 64 1.02 -11.64 -0.88
C LEU A 64 1.77 -12.36 0.26
N THR A 65 1.22 -13.43 0.83
CA THR A 65 1.92 -14.28 1.82
C THR A 65 1.31 -15.71 1.81
N GLU A 66 1.59 -16.51 2.84
CA GLU A 66 0.90 -17.80 3.12
C GLU A 66 -0.63 -17.66 3.26
N ALA A 67 -1.16 -16.43 3.34
CA ALA A 67 -2.57 -16.14 3.50
C ALA A 67 -3.21 -15.46 2.27
N VAL A 68 -4.53 -15.51 2.20
CA VAL A 68 -5.32 -14.71 1.25
C VAL A 68 -5.60 -13.36 1.90
N HIS A 69 -5.08 -12.30 1.30
CA HIS A 69 -5.31 -10.92 1.76
C HIS A 69 -6.31 -10.24 0.85
N THR A 70 -7.31 -9.61 1.45
CA THR A 70 -8.27 -8.81 0.70
C THR A 70 -8.81 -7.65 1.52
N CYS A 71 -9.68 -6.84 0.91
CA CYS A 71 -10.23 -5.63 1.51
C CYS A 71 -9.15 -4.66 2.02
N TRP A 72 -8.05 -4.51 1.28
CA TRP A 72 -6.98 -3.58 1.64
C TRP A 72 -7.52 -2.14 1.63
N GLU A 73 -7.46 -1.50 2.78
CA GLU A 73 -7.90 -0.13 3.00
C GLU A 73 -6.90 0.57 3.92
N THR A 74 -6.49 1.80 3.60
CA THR A 74 -5.63 2.60 4.46
C THR A 74 -6.31 3.91 4.84
N GLU A 75 -6.31 4.23 6.13
CA GLU A 75 -7.03 5.36 6.70
C GLU A 75 -6.10 6.15 7.64
N TYR A 76 -6.10 7.47 7.52
CA TYR A 76 -5.34 8.37 8.39
C TYR A 76 -5.76 8.21 9.86
N ILE A 77 -4.78 8.21 10.78
CA ILE A 77 -5.03 8.18 12.23
C ILE A 77 -5.19 9.60 12.75
N GLU A 78 -6.43 9.99 13.03
CA GLU A 78 -6.75 11.29 13.62
C GLU A 78 -6.00 11.51 14.95
N GLY A 79 -5.41 12.71 15.10
CA GLY A 79 -4.67 13.11 16.30
C GLY A 79 -3.18 12.73 16.29
N ARG A 80 -2.68 12.03 15.27
CA ARG A 80 -1.23 11.84 15.06
C ARG A 80 -0.57 13.10 14.50
N GLU A 81 0.72 13.29 14.81
CA GLU A 81 1.51 14.43 14.36
C GLU A 81 1.70 14.43 12.83
N SER A 82 1.90 13.24 12.25
CA SER A 82 2.07 13.07 10.81
C SER A 82 0.75 12.67 10.15
N ARG A 83 0.43 13.34 9.03
CA ARG A 83 -0.68 12.95 8.14
C ARG A 83 -0.42 11.68 7.35
N GLN A 84 0.78 11.12 7.49
CA GLN A 84 1.19 9.88 6.85
C GLN A 84 1.11 8.68 7.80
N ASP A 85 0.68 8.89 9.06
CA ASP A 85 0.41 7.81 10.02
C ASP A 85 -1.01 7.26 9.79
N HIS A 86 -1.09 5.99 9.39
CA HIS A 86 -2.31 5.36 8.91
C HIS A 86 -2.57 4.02 9.60
N ARG A 87 -3.83 3.61 9.65
CA ARG A 87 -4.24 2.22 9.82
C ARG A 87 -4.42 1.58 8.46
N LEU A 88 -3.55 0.62 8.13
CA LEU A 88 -3.65 -0.25 6.98
C LEU A 88 -4.46 -1.48 7.37
N PHE A 89 -5.74 -1.48 7.04
CA PHE A 89 -6.68 -2.57 7.24
C PHE A 89 -6.59 -3.60 6.12
N PHE A 90 -6.82 -4.85 6.51
CA PHE A 90 -6.96 -5.98 5.59
C PHE A 90 -7.81 -7.06 6.26
N ARG A 91 -8.29 -8.00 5.45
CA ARG A 91 -8.87 -9.25 5.93
C ARG A 91 -7.96 -10.39 5.55
N ASN A 92 -7.79 -11.29 6.51
CA ASN A 92 -6.83 -12.38 6.44
C ASN A 92 -7.56 -13.73 6.48
N ARG A 93 -7.08 -14.69 5.70
CA ARG A 93 -7.52 -16.08 5.75
C ARG A 93 -6.37 -17.04 5.47
N ASP A 94 -6.23 -18.07 6.28
CA ASP A 94 -5.31 -19.17 6.02
C ASP A 94 -5.74 -19.96 4.76
N ARG A 95 -4.83 -20.11 3.79
CA ARG A 95 -5.06 -20.89 2.56
C ARG A 95 -5.28 -22.37 2.85
N THR A 96 -4.67 -22.90 3.91
CA THR A 96 -4.68 -24.34 4.21
C THR A 96 -6.01 -24.81 4.80
N ASN A 97 -6.87 -23.90 5.26
CA ASN A 97 -8.14 -24.19 5.93
C ASN A 97 -9.37 -23.59 5.21
N GLU A 98 -9.31 -23.49 3.88
CA GLU A 98 -10.30 -22.82 3.03
C GLU A 98 -11.74 -23.39 3.16
N ALA A 99 -11.90 -24.65 3.56
CA ALA A 99 -13.21 -25.29 3.64
C ALA A 99 -13.95 -25.06 4.96
N VAL A 100 -13.26 -24.66 6.05
CA VAL A 100 -13.79 -24.83 7.41
C VAL A 100 -14.33 -23.53 8.02
N ASN A 101 -13.69 -22.38 7.78
CA ASN A 101 -14.07 -21.11 8.41
C ASN A 101 -14.67 -20.10 7.44
N ARG A 102 -15.92 -19.69 7.71
CA ARG A 102 -16.63 -18.58 7.03
C ARG A 102 -16.23 -17.20 7.58
N TYR A 103 -15.53 -17.16 8.72
CA TYR A 103 -15.14 -15.91 9.36
C TYR A 103 -13.77 -15.43 8.86
N TRP A 104 -13.71 -14.19 8.38
CA TRP A 104 -12.49 -13.53 7.94
C TRP A 104 -12.22 -12.37 8.89
N PRO A 105 -11.30 -12.47 9.86
CA PRO A 105 -11.03 -11.37 10.78
C PRO A 105 -10.58 -10.12 10.02
N ARG A 106 -11.07 -8.96 10.45
CA ARG A 106 -10.49 -7.67 10.05
C ARG A 106 -9.32 -7.38 10.97
N GLU A 107 -8.17 -7.14 10.38
CA GLU A 107 -6.90 -6.84 11.03
C GLU A 107 -6.40 -5.48 10.58
N TYR A 108 -5.46 -4.89 11.32
CA TYR A 108 -4.78 -3.69 10.84
C TYR A 108 -3.35 -3.56 11.36
N PHE A 109 -2.56 -2.82 10.59
CA PHE A 109 -1.28 -2.27 10.98
C PHE A 109 -1.37 -0.76 11.13
N GLU A 110 -0.76 -0.20 12.15
CA GLU A 110 -0.40 1.22 12.17
C GLU A 110 0.93 1.37 11.43
N VAL A 111 0.92 2.16 10.36
CA VAL A 111 2.06 2.38 9.47
C VAL A 111 2.29 3.87 9.27
N HIS A 112 3.54 4.24 9.02
CA HIS A 112 3.91 5.56 8.53
C HIS A 112 4.36 5.45 7.07
N TYR A 113 3.78 6.26 6.19
CA TYR A 113 4.17 6.35 4.79
C TYR A 113 5.20 7.45 4.55
N GLY A 114 6.42 7.05 4.20
CA GLY A 114 7.44 7.95 3.65
C GLY A 114 7.51 7.87 2.13
N MET A 115 8.16 8.84 1.50
CA MET A 115 8.54 8.76 0.09
C MET A 115 10.05 8.86 -0.06
N THR A 116 10.59 8.07 -0.98
CA THR A 116 11.99 8.16 -1.38
C THR A 116 12.11 8.05 -2.89
N ILE A 117 13.24 8.52 -3.42
CA ILE A 117 13.68 8.19 -4.76
C ILE A 117 14.93 7.33 -4.62
N TYR A 118 14.86 6.10 -5.13
CA TYR A 118 15.95 5.13 -5.10
C TYR A 118 16.20 4.59 -6.50
N ASN A 119 17.47 4.58 -6.93
CA ASN A 119 17.86 4.21 -8.30
C ASN A 119 17.05 4.91 -9.40
N GLY A 120 16.71 6.18 -9.17
CA GLY A 120 15.94 6.99 -10.11
C GLY A 120 14.46 6.59 -10.23
N LYS A 121 13.90 5.89 -9.25
CA LYS A 121 12.48 5.50 -9.17
C LYS A 121 11.84 5.99 -7.89
N ALA A 122 10.58 6.38 -7.97
CA ALA A 122 9.75 6.72 -6.83
C ALA A 122 9.37 5.47 -6.04
N GLU A 123 9.55 5.51 -4.73
CA GLU A 123 9.17 4.42 -3.84
C GLU A 123 8.45 4.95 -2.60
N ILE A 124 7.41 4.23 -2.16
CA ILE A 124 6.75 4.46 -0.87
C ILE A 124 7.49 3.63 0.17
N LEU A 125 8.01 4.28 1.21
CA LEU A 125 8.58 3.61 2.38
C LEU A 125 7.47 3.33 3.38
N VAL A 126 7.23 2.06 3.70
CA VAL A 126 6.24 1.68 4.72
C VAL A 126 6.98 1.35 6.01
N THR A 127 6.85 2.24 7.00
CA THR A 127 7.42 2.03 8.33
C THR A 127 6.35 1.49 9.27
N PHE A 128 6.59 0.32 9.84
CA PHE A 128 5.66 -0.28 10.80
C PHE A 128 5.74 0.42 12.15
N LEU A 129 4.59 0.81 12.70
CA LEU A 129 4.47 1.42 14.03
C LEU A 129 3.92 0.42 15.05
N ASN A 130 2.82 -0.27 14.72
CA ASN A 130 2.16 -1.26 15.58
C ASN A 130 1.21 -2.17 14.78
N GLY A 131 0.80 -3.31 15.34
CA GLY A 131 -0.17 -4.24 14.72
C GLY A 131 -1.28 -4.65 15.70
N SER A 132 -2.45 -5.00 15.19
CA SER A 132 -3.58 -5.42 16.01
C SER A 132 -4.49 -6.44 15.33
N ILE A 133 -5.08 -7.32 16.14
CA ILE A 133 -6.12 -8.28 15.75
C ILE A 133 -7.40 -7.93 16.54
N PRO A 134 -8.22 -6.96 16.07
CA PRO A 134 -9.46 -6.56 16.75
C PRO A 134 -10.42 -7.72 17.03
N ALA A 135 -10.46 -8.68 16.10
CA ALA A 135 -11.36 -9.82 16.13
C ALA A 135 -10.93 -10.99 17.03
N LYS A 136 -9.82 -10.86 17.79
CA LYS A 136 -9.19 -12.00 18.50
C LYS A 136 -10.12 -12.83 19.38
N ALA A 137 -11.15 -12.22 19.98
CA ALA A 137 -12.10 -12.90 20.87
C ALA A 137 -13.12 -13.77 20.12
N ALA A 138 -13.35 -13.51 18.82
CA ALA A 138 -14.26 -14.25 17.96
C ALA A 138 -13.56 -15.32 17.11
N MET A 139 -12.25 -15.49 17.28
CA MET A 139 -11.42 -16.39 16.49
C MET A 139 -11.13 -17.68 17.27
N ASP A 140 -11.11 -18.81 16.57
CA ASP A 140 -10.52 -20.03 17.10
C ASP A 140 -8.99 -19.92 17.19
N GLU A 141 -8.38 -20.85 17.94
CA GLU A 141 -6.94 -20.84 18.21
C GLU A 141 -6.10 -20.92 16.92
N SER A 142 -6.53 -21.74 15.94
CA SER A 142 -5.82 -21.89 14.67
C SER A 142 -5.80 -20.59 13.87
N SER A 143 -6.95 -19.93 13.78
CA SER A 143 -7.08 -18.64 13.09
C SER A 143 -6.26 -17.56 13.79
N LEU A 144 -6.25 -17.55 15.13
CA LEU A 144 -5.46 -16.59 15.90
C LEU A 144 -3.96 -16.77 15.68
N GLN A 145 -3.46 -18.01 15.68
CA GLN A 145 -2.06 -18.31 15.40
C GLN A 145 -1.68 -17.94 13.95
N ALA A 146 -2.56 -18.16 12.97
CA ALA A 146 -2.33 -17.74 11.59
C ALA A 146 -2.19 -16.21 11.47
N SER A 147 -3.10 -15.45 12.07
CA SER A 147 -3.02 -13.99 12.12
C SER A 147 -1.77 -13.50 12.84
N GLN A 148 -1.40 -14.09 13.98
CA GLN A 148 -0.16 -13.71 14.68
C GLN A 148 1.11 -13.97 13.87
N ARG A 149 1.21 -15.13 13.20
CA ARG A 149 2.35 -15.42 12.30
C ARG A 149 2.45 -14.39 11.18
N LEU A 150 1.32 -14.01 10.61
CA LEU A 150 1.26 -13.01 9.55
C LEU A 150 1.72 -11.63 10.05
N LEU A 151 1.18 -11.16 11.19
CA LEU A 151 1.62 -9.89 11.77
C LEU A 151 3.13 -9.89 11.96
N GLY A 152 3.69 -10.98 12.49
CA GLY A 152 5.14 -11.15 12.67
C GLY A 152 5.94 -11.22 11.35
N GLN A 153 5.37 -11.72 10.25
CA GLN A 153 6.00 -11.64 8.92
C GLN A 153 6.05 -10.19 8.42
N TRP A 154 4.97 -9.45 8.59
CA TRP A 154 4.90 -8.04 8.19
C TRP A 154 5.85 -7.15 9.00
N GLU A 155 5.93 -7.35 10.31
CA GLU A 155 6.91 -6.68 11.18
C GLU A 155 8.35 -6.92 10.70
N LYS A 156 8.68 -8.14 10.24
CA LYS A 156 10.00 -8.46 9.68
C LYS A 156 10.27 -7.78 8.34
N THR A 157 9.23 -7.39 7.62
CA THR A 157 9.34 -6.58 6.39
C THR A 157 9.24 -5.08 6.65
N ALA A 158 9.24 -4.64 7.91
CA ALA A 158 9.28 -3.21 8.25
C ALA A 158 10.49 -2.54 7.59
N GLY A 159 10.23 -1.49 6.81
CA GLY A 159 11.25 -0.82 5.97
C GLY A 159 11.31 -1.31 4.53
N ALA A 160 10.46 -2.26 4.12
CA ALA A 160 10.29 -2.58 2.71
C ALA A 160 9.62 -1.41 1.98
N SER A 161 10.06 -1.18 0.74
CA SER A 161 9.55 -0.13 -0.12
C SER A 161 8.61 -0.67 -1.19
N TRP A 162 7.65 0.14 -1.61
CA TRP A 162 6.74 -0.16 -2.72
C TRP A 162 7.13 0.71 -3.92
N ASP A 163 7.46 0.10 -5.05
CA ASP A 163 7.80 0.86 -6.26
C ASP A 163 6.54 1.55 -6.77
N VAL A 164 6.57 2.87 -6.96
CA VAL A 164 5.46 3.62 -7.56
C VAL A 164 5.61 3.58 -9.06
N LEU A 165 4.71 2.87 -9.74
CA LEU A 165 4.72 2.78 -11.20
C LEU A 165 4.06 4.01 -11.84
N GLN A 166 2.94 4.44 -11.26
CA GLN A 166 2.21 5.64 -11.70
C GLN A 166 1.43 6.24 -10.54
N ALA A 167 1.30 7.57 -10.51
CA ALA A 167 0.42 8.24 -9.55
C ALA A 167 -0.14 9.55 -10.13
N ASN A 168 -1.38 9.86 -9.77
CA ASN A 168 -2.05 11.11 -10.11
C ASN A 168 -3.01 11.53 -8.98
N GLN A 169 -3.94 12.44 -9.26
CA GLN A 169 -4.90 12.94 -8.25
C GLN A 169 -6.02 11.95 -7.87
N LYS A 170 -6.21 10.84 -8.58
CA LYS A 170 -7.32 9.88 -8.37
C LYS A 170 -6.84 8.48 -8.05
N CYS A 171 -5.61 8.14 -8.38
CA CYS A 171 -5.07 6.81 -8.17
C CYS A 171 -3.55 6.81 -8.07
N PHE A 172 -3.03 5.74 -7.49
CA PHE A 172 -1.64 5.34 -7.66
C PHE A 172 -1.54 3.84 -7.88
N VAL A 173 -0.50 3.43 -8.60
CA VAL A 173 -0.16 2.04 -8.91
C VAL A 173 1.17 1.75 -8.27
N VAL A 174 1.21 0.70 -7.46
CA VAL A 174 2.41 0.29 -6.75
C VAL A 174 2.71 -1.17 -7.00
N LYS A 175 4.00 -1.48 -7.01
CA LYS A 175 4.52 -2.85 -6.95
C LYS A 175 5.01 -3.13 -5.54
N LEU A 176 4.42 -4.13 -4.91
CA LEU A 176 4.75 -4.54 -3.55
C LEU A 176 6.01 -5.42 -3.57
N PRO A 177 6.82 -5.40 -2.50
CA PRO A 177 7.97 -6.26 -2.35
C PRO A 177 7.53 -7.73 -2.37
N LYS A 178 8.43 -8.61 -2.79
CA LYS A 178 8.18 -10.06 -2.68
C LYS A 178 8.30 -10.46 -1.21
N PHE A 179 7.23 -10.99 -0.64
CA PHE A 179 7.28 -11.60 0.67
C PHE A 179 7.79 -13.03 0.52
N CYS A 180 8.90 -13.36 1.18
CA CYS A 180 9.38 -14.73 1.25
C CYS A 180 8.48 -15.52 2.21
N ALA A 181 7.50 -16.25 1.67
CA ALA A 181 6.97 -17.40 2.39
C ALA A 181 8.06 -18.49 2.43
N PRO A 182 8.11 -19.36 3.45
CA PRO A 182 9.20 -20.31 3.67
C PRO A 182 9.46 -21.31 2.54
N CYS A 183 8.62 -21.39 1.49
CA CYS A 183 8.74 -22.43 0.47
C CYS A 183 8.49 -22.00 -0.99
N GLU A 184 8.07 -20.77 -1.29
CA GLU A 184 7.86 -20.34 -2.67
C GLU A 184 8.29 -18.89 -2.90
N ILE A 185 8.98 -18.64 -4.01
CA ILE A 185 9.29 -17.29 -4.49
C ILE A 185 7.97 -16.67 -4.95
N GLY A 186 7.30 -15.93 -4.08
CA GLY A 186 6.13 -15.13 -4.45
C GLY A 186 6.45 -14.19 -5.61
N LYS A 187 5.53 -14.05 -6.57
CA LYS A 187 5.64 -13.01 -7.61
C LYS A 187 5.36 -11.65 -6.97
N ALA A 188 6.08 -10.63 -7.42
CA ALA A 188 5.83 -9.27 -6.96
C ALA A 188 4.44 -8.84 -7.42
N GLN A 189 3.64 -8.33 -6.51
CA GLN A 189 2.25 -7.95 -6.79
C GLN A 189 2.15 -6.49 -7.16
N CYS A 190 1.20 -6.17 -8.03
CA CYS A 190 0.81 -4.80 -8.27
C CYS A 190 -0.58 -4.55 -7.73
N LEU A 191 -0.79 -3.35 -7.19
CA LEU A 191 -2.09 -2.89 -6.73
C LEU A 191 -2.38 -1.50 -7.26
N ILE A 192 -3.61 -1.26 -7.69
CA ILE A 192 -4.15 0.08 -7.98
C ILE A 192 -4.93 0.54 -6.76
N TRP A 193 -4.48 1.64 -6.16
CA TRP A 193 -5.12 2.27 -5.02
C TRP A 193 -5.88 3.51 -5.46
N VAL A 194 -7.10 3.66 -4.94
CA VAL A 194 -7.96 4.82 -5.22
C VAL A 194 -8.64 5.29 -3.93
N PRO A 195 -9.05 6.57 -3.82
CA PRO A 195 -9.92 7.05 -2.75
C PRO A 195 -11.21 6.20 -2.63
N LYS A 196 -11.67 5.94 -1.41
CA LYS A 196 -12.83 5.08 -1.12
C LYS A 196 -14.10 5.51 -1.84
N ASN A 197 -14.36 6.81 -1.91
CA ASN A 197 -15.50 7.35 -2.67
C ASN A 197 -15.43 7.04 -4.17
N ILE A 198 -14.23 6.97 -4.76
CA ILE A 198 -14.03 6.49 -6.13
C ILE A 198 -14.25 4.98 -6.19
N ALA A 199 -13.66 4.21 -5.26
CA ALA A 199 -13.82 2.75 -5.21
C ALA A 199 -15.30 2.33 -5.14
N GLU A 200 -16.13 3.08 -4.43
CA GLU A 200 -17.57 2.84 -4.30
C GLU A 200 -18.35 2.92 -5.62
N GLU A 201 -17.84 3.63 -6.62
CA GLU A 201 -18.40 3.66 -7.98
C GLU A 201 -18.13 2.38 -8.77
N TYR A 202 -17.01 1.72 -8.46
CA TYR A 202 -16.50 0.55 -9.18
C TYR A 202 -16.71 -0.76 -8.43
N MET A 203 -17.30 -0.72 -7.22
CA MET A 203 -17.70 -1.91 -6.48
C MET A 203 -18.34 -2.95 -7.41
N PRO A 204 -18.03 -4.25 -7.22
CA PRO A 204 -18.48 -5.29 -8.13
C PRO A 204 -20.01 -5.21 -8.22
N ASN A 205 -20.48 -5.15 -9.46
CA ASN A 205 -21.87 -4.94 -9.89
C ASN A 205 -22.33 -3.48 -10.15
N LYS A 206 -21.47 -2.46 -10.03
CA LYS A 206 -21.83 -1.08 -10.43
C LYS A 206 -21.23 -0.66 -11.78
N LYS A 207 -19.90 -0.58 -11.85
CA LYS A 207 -19.14 -0.25 -13.07
C LYS A 207 -17.93 -1.16 -13.15
N ASP A 208 -17.59 -1.59 -14.35
CA ASP A 208 -16.36 -2.34 -14.57
C ASP A 208 -15.17 -1.36 -14.65
N PHE A 209 -14.22 -1.51 -13.73
CA PHE A 209 -13.02 -0.68 -13.70
C PHE A 209 -12.15 -0.88 -14.96
N ALA A 210 -12.17 -2.09 -15.55
CA ALA A 210 -11.40 -2.38 -16.77
C ALA A 210 -11.86 -1.55 -17.98
N THR A 211 -13.08 -1.03 -17.95
CA THR A 211 -13.67 -0.23 -19.04
C THR A 211 -13.84 1.25 -18.68
N THR A 212 -13.15 1.73 -17.64
CA THR A 212 -13.25 3.12 -17.19
C THR A 212 -12.90 4.13 -18.30
N THR A 213 -13.76 5.15 -18.46
CA THR A 213 -13.54 6.26 -19.39
C THR A 213 -12.87 7.47 -18.73
N ASP A 214 -12.67 7.44 -17.40
CA ASP A 214 -11.98 8.51 -16.67
C ASP A 214 -10.49 8.52 -17.04
N GLY A 215 -10.00 9.64 -17.56
CA GLY A 215 -8.63 9.75 -18.06
C GLY A 215 -7.55 9.49 -17.00
N SER A 216 -7.77 9.90 -15.75
CA SER A 216 -6.83 9.68 -14.66
C SER A 216 -6.79 8.22 -14.23
N LEU A 217 -7.96 7.58 -14.09
CA LEU A 217 -8.04 6.16 -13.73
C LEU A 217 -7.52 5.26 -14.85
N ARG A 218 -7.82 5.59 -16.12
CA ARG A 218 -7.31 4.88 -17.29
C ARG A 218 -5.79 4.93 -17.38
N SER A 219 -5.16 6.04 -16.99
CA SER A 219 -3.70 6.13 -16.95
C SER A 219 -3.09 5.13 -15.95
N CYS A 220 -3.65 5.01 -14.74
CA CYS A 220 -3.21 4.00 -13.76
C CYS A 220 -3.45 2.57 -14.26
N LEU A 221 -4.63 2.30 -14.84
CA LEU A 221 -4.93 0.98 -15.41
C LEU A 221 -3.99 0.61 -16.56
N SER A 222 -3.67 1.57 -17.43
CA SER A 222 -2.69 1.37 -18.51
C SER A 222 -1.30 1.03 -17.95
N GLU A 223 -0.84 1.75 -16.93
CA GLU A 223 0.47 1.48 -16.33
C GLU A 223 0.50 0.09 -15.67
N TYR A 224 -0.58 -0.27 -14.96
CA TYR A 224 -0.73 -1.60 -14.38
C TYR A 224 -0.62 -2.68 -15.47
N ASN A 225 -1.40 -2.58 -16.54
CA ASN A 225 -1.43 -3.60 -17.59
C ASN A 225 -0.09 -3.76 -18.33
N ASN A 226 0.71 -2.68 -18.40
CA ASN A 226 2.03 -2.70 -19.05
C ASN A 226 3.12 -3.36 -18.18
N ASN A 227 2.99 -3.31 -16.86
CA ASN A 227 4.07 -3.67 -15.94
C ASN A 227 3.77 -4.87 -15.03
N CYS A 228 2.51 -5.30 -14.97
CA CYS A 228 2.02 -6.23 -13.98
C CYS A 228 1.35 -7.44 -14.62
N ALA A 229 1.24 -8.54 -13.88
CA ALA A 229 0.45 -9.68 -14.31
C ALA A 229 -1.04 -9.28 -14.45
N PRO A 230 -1.82 -9.96 -15.32
CA PRO A 230 -3.25 -9.73 -15.42
C PRO A 230 -3.89 -9.78 -14.03
N GLY A 231 -4.55 -8.67 -13.66
CA GLY A 231 -5.24 -8.53 -12.38
C GLY A 231 -6.75 -8.58 -12.56
N GLU A 232 -7.46 -8.63 -11.43
CA GLU A 232 -8.92 -8.48 -11.39
C GLU A 232 -9.33 -7.50 -10.28
N HIS A 233 -10.62 -7.21 -10.19
CA HIS A 233 -11.13 -6.38 -9.11
C HIS A 233 -10.95 -7.11 -7.78
N MET A 234 -10.21 -6.49 -6.85
CA MET A 234 -9.88 -7.06 -5.52
C MET A 234 -11.11 -7.44 -4.69
N LEU A 235 -12.28 -6.88 -5.01
CA LEU A 235 -13.54 -7.14 -4.30
C LEU A 235 -14.45 -8.13 -5.03
N ALA A 236 -14.16 -8.55 -6.27
CA ALA A 236 -15.09 -9.33 -7.10
C ALA A 236 -15.58 -10.61 -6.41
N LYS A 237 -14.66 -11.34 -5.76
CA LYS A 237 -14.96 -12.62 -5.09
C LYS A 237 -15.29 -12.48 -3.61
N VAL A 238 -15.05 -11.32 -3.00
CA VAL A 238 -15.11 -11.12 -1.54
C VAL A 238 -15.91 -9.89 -1.09
N SER A 239 -16.63 -9.23 -2.00
CA SER A 239 -17.33 -7.96 -1.72
C SER A 239 -18.33 -8.04 -0.57
N HIS A 240 -18.99 -9.18 -0.39
CA HIS A 240 -19.90 -9.42 0.72
C HIS A 240 -19.17 -9.41 2.07
N ILE A 241 -17.89 -9.80 2.11
CA ILE A 241 -17.03 -9.82 3.30
C ILE A 241 -16.43 -8.43 3.56
N CYS A 242 -16.13 -7.66 2.51
CA CYS A 242 -15.57 -6.32 2.64
C CYS A 242 -16.58 -5.23 3.03
N ARG A 243 -17.89 -5.53 3.05
CA ARG A 243 -18.97 -4.60 3.43
C ARG A 243 -19.41 -4.71 4.89
N SER A 244 -19.20 -5.87 5.51
CA SER A 244 -19.40 -6.14 6.94
C SER A 244 -18.21 -5.71 7.78
#